data_AF-A0A973H0Q7-F1
#
_entry.id   AF-A0A973H0Q7-F1
#
_cell.length_a   1.000
_cell.length_b   1.000
_cell.length_c   1.000
_cell.angle_alpha   90.00
_cell.angle_beta   90.00
_cell.angle_gamma   90.00
#
_symmetry.space_group_name_H-M   'P 1'
#
loop_
_entity.id
_entity.type
_entity.pdbx_description
1 polymer ?
#
loop_
_entity_poly.entity_id
_entity_poly.type
_entity_poly.pdbx_seq_one_letter_code
_entity_poly.pdbx_strand_id
1 'polypeptide(L)'
;MTEHRLWALAHLGTPMAIRVAATLRIADRLAKTPSTGAELADAVAADPGALERLMRYLAARGVLGRGEDGRYTLTALGEELRDDHPAGMRAMLDIESWEGRAELSFAHLLHSVRTGEAAFPRQFGRSFWDDLAADPARAAAFDARMAAEVP
;
A
#
# COMPACT_ATOMS: atom_id res chain seq x y z
N MET A 1 -13.11 -0.07 -25.86
CA MET A 1 -12.94 1.31 -25.35
C MET A 1 -11.46 1.59 -25.28
N THR A 2 -10.97 2.59 -26.02
CA THR A 2 -9.55 2.99 -25.99
C THR A 2 -9.22 3.47 -24.58
N GLU A 3 -8.26 2.83 -23.92
CA GLU A 3 -7.79 3.28 -22.62
C GLU A 3 -7.19 4.69 -22.78
N HIS A 4 -7.81 5.67 -22.12
CA HIS A 4 -7.32 7.04 -22.16
C HIS A 4 -6.00 7.09 -21.38
N ARG A 5 -4.85 7.18 -22.07
CA ARG A 5 -3.50 7.19 -21.45
C ARG A 5 -3.39 8.17 -20.27
N LEU A 6 -3.98 9.35 -20.39
CA LEU A 6 -4.00 10.34 -19.31
C LEU A 6 -4.73 9.82 -18.06
N TRP A 7 -5.85 9.12 -18.24
CA TRP A 7 -6.57 8.47 -17.14
C TRP A 7 -5.74 7.35 -16.51
N ALA A 8 -5.06 6.52 -17.31
CA ALA A 8 -4.19 5.45 -16.81
C ALA A 8 -3.05 6.00 -15.92
N LEU A 9 -2.53 7.19 -16.25
CA LEU A 9 -1.48 7.86 -15.46
C LEU A 9 -2.01 8.55 -14.19
N ALA A 10 -3.29 8.95 -14.18
CA ALA A 10 -3.85 9.81 -13.12
C ALA A 10 -4.79 9.07 -12.16
N HIS A 11 -5.35 7.93 -12.54
CA HIS A 11 -6.33 7.25 -11.71
C HIS A 11 -5.68 6.71 -10.43
N LEU A 12 -6.39 6.83 -9.30
CA LEU A 12 -5.87 6.39 -8.00
C LEU A 12 -6.16 4.92 -7.69
N GLY A 13 -6.94 4.22 -8.53
CA GLY A 13 -7.40 2.86 -8.29
C GLY A 13 -6.27 1.84 -8.06
N THR A 14 -5.40 1.66 -9.05
CA THR A 14 -4.27 0.70 -8.94
C THR A 14 -3.31 1.04 -7.80
N PRO A 15 -2.80 2.29 -7.66
CA PRO A 15 -1.92 2.62 -6.54
C PRO A 15 -2.56 2.35 -5.18
N MET A 16 -3.82 2.74 -4.97
CA MET A 16 -4.49 2.52 -3.69
C MET A 16 -4.78 1.04 -3.43
N ALA A 17 -5.12 0.27 -4.45
CA ALA A 17 -5.33 -1.18 -4.30
C ALA A 17 -4.05 -1.89 -3.84
N ILE A 18 -2.91 -1.52 -4.42
CA ILE A 18 -1.60 -2.07 -4.03
C ILE A 18 -1.26 -1.67 -2.58
N ARG A 19 -1.44 -0.39 -2.22
CA ARG A 19 -1.19 0.10 -0.86
C ARG A 19 -2.05 -0.61 0.19
N VAL A 20 -3.33 -0.84 -0.10
CA VAL A 20 -4.22 -1.61 0.79
C VAL A 20 -3.75 -3.06 0.95
N ALA A 21 -3.34 -3.72 -0.14
CA ALA A 21 -2.79 -5.08 -0.06
C ALA A 21 -1.47 -5.16 0.73
N ALA A 22 -0.60 -4.14 0.60
CA ALA A 22 0.63 -4.01 1.38
C ALA A 22 0.35 -3.83 2.88
N THR A 23 -0.63 -2.97 3.21
CA THR A 23 -1.06 -2.69 4.60
C THR A 23 -1.67 -3.93 5.24
N LEU A 24 -2.54 -4.65 4.51
CA LEU A 24 -3.16 -5.89 4.96
C LEU A 24 -2.21 -7.11 4.95
N ARG A 25 -0.96 -6.93 4.51
CA ARG A 25 0.05 -8.00 4.42
C ARG A 25 -0.44 -9.23 3.63
N ILE A 26 -1.16 -8.99 2.54
CA ILE A 26 -1.74 -10.06 1.70
C ILE A 26 -0.64 -10.96 1.14
N ALA A 27 0.47 -10.38 0.70
CA ALA A 27 1.57 -11.13 0.11
C ALA A 27 2.23 -12.08 1.13
N ASP A 28 2.44 -11.63 2.37
CA ASP A 28 3.01 -12.46 3.44
C ASP A 28 2.15 -13.69 3.75
N ARG A 29 0.82 -13.58 3.57
CA ARG A 29 -0.10 -14.71 3.73
C ARG A 29 -0.05 -15.66 2.55
N LEU A 30 -0.10 -15.13 1.33
CA LEU A 30 -0.07 -15.92 0.11
C LEU A 30 1.26 -16.64 -0.12
N ALA A 31 2.38 -16.06 0.35
CA ALA A 31 3.69 -16.70 0.31
C ALA A 31 3.74 -17.99 1.16
N LYS A 32 2.90 -18.10 2.20
CA LYS A 32 2.80 -19.31 3.04
C LYS A 32 1.90 -20.35 2.41
N THR A 33 0.74 -19.93 1.90
CA THR A 33 -0.23 -20.84 1.30
C THR A 33 -1.20 -20.12 0.36
N PRO A 34 -1.47 -20.69 -0.84
CA PRO A 34 -2.54 -20.21 -1.71
C PRO A 34 -3.89 -20.19 -0.97
N SER A 35 -4.58 -19.05 -0.98
CA SER A 35 -5.76 -18.83 -0.14
C SER A 35 -6.93 -18.25 -0.94
N THR A 36 -8.15 -18.62 -0.58
CA THR A 36 -9.36 -18.01 -1.11
C THR A 36 -9.54 -16.59 -0.55
N GLY A 37 -10.37 -15.77 -1.22
CA GLY A 37 -10.71 -14.44 -0.72
C GLY A 37 -11.36 -14.45 0.68
N ALA A 38 -12.15 -15.49 0.99
CA ALA A 38 -12.79 -15.63 2.30
C ALA A 38 -11.76 -15.96 3.40
N GLU A 39 -10.87 -16.94 3.17
CA GLU A 39 -9.80 -17.28 4.11
C GLU A 39 -8.89 -16.08 4.40
N LEU A 40 -8.56 -15.27 3.38
CA LEU A 40 -7.78 -14.05 3.56
C LEU A 40 -8.54 -12.99 4.34
N ALA A 41 -9.85 -12.81 4.07
CA ALA A 41 -10.67 -11.80 4.73
C ALA A 41 -10.76 -12.04 6.23
N ASP A 42 -11.00 -13.28 6.64
CA ASP A 42 -10.99 -13.68 8.05
C ASP A 42 -9.61 -13.43 8.67
N ALA A 43 -8.55 -13.77 7.94
CA ALA A 43 -7.18 -13.66 8.45
C ALA A 43 -6.70 -12.20 8.62
N VAL A 44 -7.23 -11.25 7.84
CA VAL A 44 -6.85 -9.83 7.92
C VAL A 44 -7.96 -8.94 8.50
N ALA A 45 -9.02 -9.55 9.05
CA ALA A 45 -10.19 -8.86 9.60
C ALA A 45 -10.81 -7.84 8.61
N ALA A 46 -10.97 -8.24 7.35
CA ALA A 46 -11.59 -7.43 6.31
C ALA A 46 -13.00 -7.95 5.94
N ASP A 47 -13.82 -7.07 5.35
CA ASP A 47 -15.09 -7.49 4.75
C ASP A 47 -14.82 -8.48 3.59
N PRO A 48 -15.41 -9.70 3.61
CA PRO A 48 -15.15 -10.71 2.59
C PRO A 48 -15.49 -10.25 1.18
N GLY A 49 -16.58 -9.50 1.02
CA GLY A 49 -17.01 -9.00 -0.28
C GLY A 49 -16.07 -7.94 -0.83
N ALA A 50 -15.61 -7.02 0.01
CA ALA A 50 -14.67 -5.96 -0.35
C ALA A 50 -13.28 -6.49 -0.66
N LEU A 51 -12.77 -7.40 0.18
CA LEU A 51 -11.47 -7.98 -0.06
C LEU A 51 -11.48 -8.79 -1.36
N GLU A 52 -12.51 -9.61 -1.59
CA GLU A 52 -12.61 -10.38 -2.84
C GLU A 52 -12.66 -9.47 -4.09
N ARG A 53 -13.32 -8.30 -4.03
CA ARG A 53 -13.25 -7.32 -5.14
C ARG A 53 -11.84 -6.76 -5.34
N LEU A 54 -11.15 -6.44 -4.26
CA LEU A 54 -9.75 -5.96 -4.29
C LEU A 54 -8.82 -7.02 -4.89
N MET A 55 -8.94 -8.26 -4.44
CA MET A 55 -8.11 -9.39 -4.87
C MET A 55 -8.31 -9.70 -6.36
N ARG A 56 -9.57 -9.74 -6.84
CA ARG A 56 -9.86 -9.87 -8.27
C ARG A 56 -9.28 -8.72 -9.09
N TYR A 57 -9.38 -7.50 -8.57
CA TYR A 57 -8.82 -6.33 -9.25
C TYR A 57 -7.30 -6.44 -9.36
N LEU A 58 -6.60 -6.78 -8.28
CA LEU A 58 -5.15 -6.99 -8.27
C LEU A 58 -4.72 -8.16 -9.16
N ALA A 59 -5.52 -9.22 -9.24
CA ALA A 59 -5.28 -10.32 -10.16
C ALA A 59 -5.39 -9.87 -11.63
N ALA A 60 -6.41 -9.08 -11.97
CA ALA A 60 -6.54 -8.49 -13.31
C ALA A 60 -5.40 -7.50 -13.65
N ARG A 61 -4.72 -6.94 -12.64
CA ARG A 61 -3.53 -6.09 -12.80
C ARG A 61 -2.21 -6.89 -12.79
N GLY A 62 -2.26 -8.21 -12.67
CA GLY A 62 -1.08 -9.09 -12.68
C GLY A 62 -0.25 -9.06 -11.41
N VAL A 63 -0.74 -8.43 -10.33
CA VAL A 63 -0.09 -8.45 -9.00
C VAL A 63 -0.31 -9.81 -8.32
N LEU A 64 -1.48 -10.41 -8.56
CA LEU A 64 -1.87 -11.71 -8.00
C LEU A 64 -2.23 -12.69 -9.13
N GLY A 65 -2.03 -13.98 -8.88
CA GLY A 65 -2.64 -15.05 -9.65
C GLY A 65 -3.98 -15.46 -9.05
N ARG A 66 -4.88 -16.04 -9.87
CA ARG A 66 -6.10 -16.68 -9.40
C ARG A 66 -6.28 -18.01 -10.14
N GLY A 67 -6.28 -19.12 -9.38
CA GLY A 67 -6.52 -20.46 -9.90
C GLY A 67 -7.99 -20.72 -10.23
N GLU A 68 -8.25 -21.82 -10.93
CA GLU A 68 -9.62 -22.28 -11.27
C GLU A 68 -10.42 -22.68 -10.01
N ASP A 69 -9.73 -23.08 -8.94
CA ASP A 69 -10.29 -23.37 -7.63
C ASP A 69 -10.66 -22.11 -6.82
N GLY A 70 -10.43 -20.92 -7.39
CA GLY A 70 -10.70 -19.63 -6.75
C GLY A 70 -9.66 -19.20 -5.71
N ARG A 71 -8.55 -19.95 -5.55
CA ARG A 71 -7.43 -19.56 -4.67
C ARG A 71 -6.53 -18.54 -5.36
N TYR A 72 -6.04 -17.59 -4.59
CA TYR A 72 -5.08 -16.60 -5.03
C TYR A 72 -3.65 -17.04 -4.73
N THR A 73 -2.72 -16.60 -5.58
CA THR A 73 -1.27 -16.81 -5.44
C THR A 73 -0.53 -15.50 -5.73
N LEU A 74 0.75 -15.45 -5.37
CA LEU A 74 1.62 -14.36 -5.81
C LEU A 74 2.09 -14.56 -7.26
N THR A 75 2.18 -13.46 -8.00
CA THR A 75 2.98 -13.40 -9.23
C THR A 75 4.38 -12.89 -8.90
N ALA A 76 5.29 -12.91 -9.87
CA ALA A 76 6.61 -12.29 -9.72
C ALA A 76 6.55 -10.81 -9.30
N LEU A 77 5.54 -10.06 -9.77
CA LEU A 77 5.31 -8.67 -9.34
C LEU A 77 4.78 -8.60 -7.90
N GLY A 78 3.89 -9.51 -7.52
CA GLY A 78 3.33 -9.57 -6.17
C GLY A 78 4.33 -9.96 -5.09
N GLU A 79 5.39 -10.69 -5.44
CA GLU A 79 6.48 -11.07 -4.50
C GLU A 79 7.16 -9.84 -3.87
N GLU A 80 7.25 -8.71 -4.58
CA GLU A 80 7.83 -7.47 -4.04
C GLU A 80 7.04 -6.90 -2.85
N LEU A 81 5.77 -7.28 -2.69
CA LEU A 81 4.92 -6.86 -1.58
C LEU A 81 5.10 -7.69 -0.31
N ARG A 82 6.00 -8.67 -0.29
CA ARG A 82 6.35 -9.37 0.94
C ARG A 82 7.20 -8.49 1.85
N ASP A 83 7.00 -8.60 3.16
CA ASP A 83 7.77 -7.86 4.17
C ASP A 83 9.25 -8.26 4.17
N ASP A 84 9.56 -9.50 3.81
CA ASP A 84 10.92 -10.05 3.74
C ASP A 84 11.59 -9.86 2.36
N HIS A 85 10.93 -9.18 1.41
CA HIS A 85 11.51 -8.95 0.09
C HIS A 85 12.62 -7.88 0.16
N PRO A 86 13.81 -8.11 -0.44
CA PRO A 86 14.94 -7.18 -0.37
C PRO A 86 14.64 -5.76 -0.87
N ALA A 87 13.66 -5.60 -1.76
CA ALA A 87 13.24 -4.29 -2.25
C ALA A 87 12.52 -3.43 -1.19
N GLY A 88 11.99 -4.03 -0.12
CA GLY A 88 11.33 -3.30 0.97
C GLY A 88 10.03 -2.58 0.58
N MET A 89 9.47 -2.85 -0.59
CA MET A 89 8.32 -2.11 -1.15
C MET A 89 7.10 -2.13 -0.25
N ARG A 90 6.84 -3.24 0.45
CA ARG A 90 5.71 -3.33 1.38
C ARG A 90 5.75 -2.23 2.44
N ALA A 91 6.90 -1.97 3.06
CA ALA A 91 7.02 -0.97 4.11
C ALA A 91 6.79 0.46 3.59
N MET A 92 7.21 0.75 2.36
CA MET A 92 6.98 2.04 1.71
C MET A 92 5.50 2.26 1.35
N LEU A 93 4.83 1.19 0.90
CA LEU A 93 3.45 1.24 0.41
C LEU A 93 2.38 1.07 1.50
N ASP A 94 2.77 0.57 2.67
CA ASP A 94 1.94 0.45 3.86
C ASP A 94 1.44 1.83 4.33
N ILE A 95 0.13 2.06 4.29
CA ILE A 95 -0.47 3.36 4.62
C ILE A 95 -0.46 3.69 6.10
N GLU A 96 -0.03 2.75 6.95
CA GLU A 96 0.18 2.96 8.38
C GLU A 96 1.65 3.29 8.71
N SER A 97 2.57 3.10 7.74
CA SER A 97 3.99 3.48 7.89
C SER A 97 4.19 5.00 7.76
N TRP A 98 5.36 5.50 8.19
CA TRP A 98 5.67 6.93 8.06
C TRP A 98 5.67 7.38 6.59
N GLU A 99 6.19 6.53 5.69
CA GLU A 99 6.36 6.84 4.26
C GLU A 99 5.02 6.79 3.53
N GLY A 100 4.23 5.73 3.75
CA GLY A 100 2.91 5.60 3.16
C GLY A 100 1.96 6.69 3.63
N ARG A 101 2.00 7.08 4.92
CA ARG A 101 1.25 8.24 5.43
C ARG A 101 1.69 9.53 4.74
N ALA A 102 3.01 9.77 4.63
CA ALA A 102 3.53 10.95 3.94
C ALA A 102 3.00 11.04 2.50
N GLU A 103 3.06 9.95 1.74
CA GLU A 103 2.57 9.91 0.36
C GLU A 103 1.06 10.10 0.22
N LEU A 104 0.23 9.62 1.16
CA LEU A 104 -1.21 9.88 1.11
C LEU A 104 -1.55 11.38 1.14
N SER A 105 -0.64 12.22 1.65
CA SER A 105 -0.79 13.68 1.65
C SER A 105 -0.81 14.28 0.23
N PHE A 106 -0.36 13.56 -0.80
CA PHE A 106 -0.46 14.00 -2.20
C PHE A 106 -1.92 14.20 -2.66
N ALA A 107 -2.91 13.59 -2.00
CA ALA A 107 -4.33 13.89 -2.22
C ALA A 107 -4.68 15.37 -1.95
N HIS A 108 -3.83 16.08 -1.20
CA HIS A 108 -3.94 17.50 -0.90
C HIS A 108 -2.86 18.35 -1.60
N LEU A 109 -2.18 17.83 -2.63
CA LEU A 109 -1.12 18.55 -3.37
C LEU A 109 -1.56 19.94 -3.88
N LEU A 110 -2.82 20.09 -4.27
CA LEU A 110 -3.37 21.39 -4.70
C LEU A 110 -3.24 22.48 -3.62
N HIS A 111 -3.38 22.12 -2.34
CA HIS A 111 -3.19 23.07 -1.24
C HIS A 111 -1.73 23.52 -1.17
N SER A 112 -0.78 22.59 -1.22
CA SER A 112 0.65 22.93 -1.21
C SER A 112 1.05 23.79 -2.41
N VAL A 113 0.56 23.47 -3.62
CA VAL A 113 0.86 24.28 -4.82
C VAL A 113 0.29 25.70 -4.72
N ARG A 114 -0.89 25.88 -4.10
CA ARG A 114 -1.54 27.18 -3.99
C ARG A 114 -0.98 28.06 -2.88
N THR A 115 -0.44 27.46 -1.82
CA THR A 115 -0.12 28.18 -0.57
C THR A 115 1.36 28.12 -0.20
N GLY A 116 2.10 27.14 -0.72
CA GLY A 116 3.45 26.81 -0.24
C GLY A 116 3.47 26.02 1.07
N GLU A 117 2.33 25.74 1.68
CA GLU A 117 2.22 25.04 2.97
C GLU A 117 2.22 23.51 2.82
N ALA A 118 2.64 22.80 3.87
CA ALA A 118 2.67 21.34 3.88
C ALA A 118 1.26 20.72 3.84
N ALA A 119 1.06 19.70 3.01
CA ALA A 119 -0.23 19.00 2.88
C ALA A 119 -0.51 17.99 4.00
N PHE A 120 0.53 17.47 4.66
CA PHE A 120 0.41 16.43 5.70
C PHE A 120 -0.53 16.81 6.86
N PRO A 121 -0.43 18.03 7.45
CA PRO A 121 -1.35 18.44 8.51
C PRO A 121 -2.81 18.49 8.06
N ARG A 122 -3.07 18.70 6.78
CA ARG A 122 -4.43 18.73 6.24
C ARG A 122 -5.05 17.34 6.15
N GLN A 123 -4.23 16.31 5.95
CA GLN A 123 -4.65 14.91 5.91
C GLN A 123 -4.76 14.30 7.32
N PHE A 124 -3.80 14.57 8.19
CA PHE A 124 -3.66 13.87 9.49
C PHE A 124 -3.91 14.74 10.73
N GLY A 125 -4.20 16.03 10.56
CA GLY A 125 -4.54 16.96 11.64
C GLY A 125 -3.38 17.36 12.55
N ARG A 126 -2.13 16.98 12.21
CA ARG A 126 -0.91 17.28 12.98
C ARG A 126 0.30 17.37 12.05
N SER A 127 1.42 17.93 12.51
CA SER A 127 2.64 17.95 11.70
C SER A 127 3.18 16.54 11.44
N PHE A 128 3.98 16.38 10.39
CA PHE A 128 4.67 15.11 10.11
C PHE A 128 5.52 14.66 11.32
N TRP A 129 6.23 15.61 11.95
CA TRP A 129 7.06 15.33 13.12
C TRP A 129 6.25 14.90 14.34
N ASP A 130 5.09 15.53 14.59
CA ASP A 130 4.20 15.13 15.68
C ASP A 130 3.59 13.73 15.43
N ASP A 131 3.31 13.38 14.18
CA ASP A 131 2.81 12.05 13.80
C ASP A 131 3.88 10.95 13.95
N LEU A 132 5.12 11.29 13.62
CA LEU A 132 6.29 10.43 13.82
C LEU A 132 6.58 10.22 15.31
N ALA A 133 6.62 11.29 16.09
CA ALA A 133 6.86 11.23 17.53
C ALA A 133 5.75 10.51 18.31
N ALA A 134 4.53 10.47 17.78
CA ALA A 134 3.40 9.75 18.38
C ALA A 134 3.53 8.22 18.29
N ASP A 135 4.47 7.69 17.51
CA ASP A 135 4.68 6.24 17.35
C ASP A 135 6.18 5.90 17.26
N PRO A 136 6.74 5.31 18.33
CA PRO A 136 8.16 4.94 18.38
C PRO A 136 8.60 4.00 17.25
N ALA A 137 7.70 3.15 16.74
CA ALA A 137 8.03 2.25 15.64
C ALA A 137 8.15 3.00 14.31
N ARG A 138 7.27 3.99 14.07
CA ARG A 138 7.41 4.88 12.90
C ARG A 138 8.68 5.72 13.00
N ALA A 139 8.97 6.30 14.17
CA ALA A 139 10.19 7.07 14.40
C ALA A 139 11.46 6.25 14.13
N ALA A 140 11.57 5.05 14.71
CA ALA A 140 12.71 4.18 14.48
C ALA A 140 12.88 3.76 13.01
N ALA A 141 11.76 3.49 12.32
CA ALA A 141 11.80 3.14 10.90
C ALA A 141 12.22 4.32 9.99
N PHE A 142 11.84 5.55 10.35
CA PHE A 142 12.30 6.76 9.67
C PHE A 142 13.80 6.97 9.90
N ASP A 143 14.24 6.91 11.16
CA ASP A 143 15.66 7.10 11.52
C ASP A 143 16.56 6.08 10.82
N ALA A 144 16.13 4.81 10.76
CA ALA A 144 16.85 3.76 10.06
C ALA A 144 16.97 4.03 8.54
N ARG A 145 15.92 4.57 7.91
CA ARG A 145 15.96 4.94 6.49
C ARG A 145 16.88 6.13 6.25
N MET A 146 16.73 7.18 7.05
CA MET A 146 17.58 8.37 6.93
C MET A 146 19.06 8.04 7.15
N ALA A 147 19.38 7.15 8.09
CA ALA A 147 20.75 6.69 8.31
C ALA A 147 21.33 5.88 7.13
N ALA A 148 20.49 5.19 6.35
CA ALA A 148 20.92 4.44 5.17
C ALA A 148 21.08 5.31 3.91
N GLU A 149 20.42 6.48 3.88
CA GLU A 149 20.49 7.43 2.75
C GLU A 149 21.61 8.47 2.89
N VAL A 150 22.23 8.59 4.07
CA VAL A 150 23.42 9.42 4.29
C VAL A 150 24.66 8.62 3.89
N PRO A 151 25.38 9.00 2.81
CA PRO A 151 26.61 8.31 2.38
C PRO A 151 27.79 8.48 3.34
#